data_AF-A0A7S2WKT8-F1
#
_entry.id   AF-A0A7S2WKT8-F1
#
_cell.length_a   1.000
_cell.length_b   1.000
_cell.length_c   1.000
_cell.angle_alpha   90.00
_cell.angle_beta   90.00
_cell.angle_gamma   90.00
#
_symmetry.space_group_name_H-M   'P 1'
#
loop_
_entity.id
_entity.type
_entity.pdbx_description
1 polymer ?
#
loop_
_entity_poly.entity_id
_entity_poly.type
_entity_poly.pdbx_seq_one_letter_code
_entity_poly.pdbx_strand_id
1 'polypeptide(L)'
;DPRVNFILHSGDTSKGPSIPILSPNTLEDIMGEYTTLFFRRNVVVDSSKKTLTLPKVFEVYRNDFGSGDPHFLVPYCLQYLEEETQSLIMKLISTDSLNYSIKYQSYCDHYYSHLKLSD
;
A
#
# COMPACT_ATOMS: atom_id res chain seq x y z
N ASP A 1 -4.14 7.44 9.44
CA ASP A 1 -4.64 6.66 8.29
C ASP A 1 -4.03 7.25 7.02
N PRO A 2 -3.10 6.55 6.33
CA PRO A 2 -2.46 7.01 5.10
C PRO A 2 -3.29 6.82 3.81
N ARG A 3 -4.54 6.34 3.90
CA ARG A 3 -5.37 6.08 2.72
C ARG A 3 -5.81 7.38 2.04
N VAL A 4 -5.63 7.43 0.72
CA VAL A 4 -6.29 8.37 -0.18
C VAL A 4 -6.97 7.55 -1.27
N ASN A 5 -8.29 7.44 -1.21
CA ASN A 5 -9.09 6.65 -2.14
C ASN A 5 -9.80 7.57 -3.14
N PHE A 6 -9.73 7.22 -4.42
CA PHE A 6 -10.46 7.90 -5.48
C PHE A 6 -11.50 6.96 -6.06
N ILE A 7 -12.74 7.42 -6.15
CA ILE A 7 -13.78 6.74 -6.92
C ILE A 7 -13.77 7.38 -8.31
N LEU A 8 -13.38 6.59 -9.30
CA LEU A 8 -13.28 7.03 -10.69
C LEU A 8 -14.50 6.56 -11.46
N HIS A 9 -15.28 7.51 -11.97
CA HIS A 9 -16.29 7.25 -13.00
C HIS A 9 -15.69 7.60 -14.35
N SER A 10 -15.50 6.60 -15.22
CA SER A 10 -14.85 6.81 -16.52
C SER A 10 -15.72 7.57 -17.54
N GLY A 11 -17.04 7.71 -17.31
CA GLY A 11 -17.97 8.24 -18.32
C GLY A 11 -18.11 7.36 -19.56
N ASP A 12 -17.36 6.26 -19.60
CA ASP A 12 -17.27 5.31 -20.68
C ASP A 12 -18.58 4.54 -20.82
N THR A 13 -19.28 4.79 -21.93
CA THR A 13 -20.57 4.15 -22.26
C THR A 13 -20.43 2.66 -22.57
N SER A 14 -19.20 2.16 -22.77
CA SER A 14 -18.93 0.72 -22.87
C SER A 14 -18.92 0.01 -21.52
N LYS A 15 -18.83 0.75 -20.40
CA LYS A 15 -18.99 0.22 -19.05
C LYS A 15 -20.45 0.29 -18.61
N GLY A 16 -20.82 -0.55 -17.64
CA GLY A 16 -22.21 -0.75 -17.21
C GLY A 16 -22.93 0.58 -16.90
N PRO A 17 -24.23 0.71 -17.25
CA PRO A 17 -24.95 1.98 -17.23
C PRO A 17 -25.27 2.52 -15.82
N SER A 18 -24.99 1.75 -14.77
CA SER A 18 -25.32 2.12 -13.39
C SER A 18 -24.10 2.59 -12.61
N ILE A 19 -24.17 3.81 -12.11
CA ILE A 19 -23.24 4.29 -11.08
C ILE A 19 -23.70 3.72 -9.74
N PRO A 20 -22.87 2.94 -9.04
CA PRO A 20 -23.24 2.46 -7.71
C PRO A 20 -23.34 3.65 -6.76
N ILE A 21 -24.52 3.83 -6.14
CA ILE A 21 -24.69 4.78 -5.04
C ILE A 21 -24.13 4.10 -3.80
N LEU A 22 -22.99 4.59 -3.32
CA LEU A 22 -22.33 4.00 -2.16
C LEU A 22 -22.97 4.53 -0.87
N SER A 23 -23.44 3.60 -0.03
CA SER A 23 -23.73 3.91 1.37
C SER A 23 -22.41 4.04 2.15
N PRO A 24 -22.41 4.71 3.32
CA PRO A 24 -21.21 4.77 4.18
C PRO A 24 -20.60 3.40 4.48
N ASN A 25 -21.44 2.40 4.77
CA ASN A 25 -20.97 1.04 5.09
C ASN A 25 -20.34 0.37 3.86
N THR A 26 -21.04 0.43 2.72
CA THR A 26 -20.54 -0.16 1.46
C THR A 26 -19.24 0.51 1.00
N LEU A 27 -19.10 1.81 1.24
CA LEU A 27 -17.87 2.55 0.91
C LEU A 27 -16.69 2.05 1.75
N GLU A 28 -16.86 1.92 3.07
CA GLU A 28 -15.79 1.44 3.95
C GLU A 28 -15.40 0.00 3.65
N ASP A 29 -16.35 -0.87 3.35
CA ASP A 29 -16.08 -2.27 2.97
C ASP A 29 -15.21 -2.32 1.70
N ILE A 30 -15.62 -1.58 0.66
CA ILE A 30 -14.89 -1.50 -0.61
C ILE A 30 -13.50 -0.88 -0.39
N MET A 31 -13.41 0.20 0.38
CA MET A 31 -12.12 0.83 0.69
C MET A 31 -11.20 -0.15 1.45
N GLY A 32 -11.73 -0.91 2.39
CA GLY A 32 -10.98 -1.94 3.13
C GLY A 32 -10.46 -3.05 2.22
N GLU A 33 -11.28 -3.51 1.27
CA GLU A 33 -10.90 -4.53 0.29
C GLU A 33 -9.77 -4.03 -0.62
N TYR A 34 -9.92 -2.86 -1.23
CA TYR A 34 -8.89 -2.30 -2.10
C TYR A 34 -7.60 -1.95 -1.35
N THR A 35 -7.74 -1.49 -0.11
CA THR A 35 -6.59 -1.27 0.77
C THR A 35 -5.86 -2.60 0.99
N THR A 36 -6.57 -3.66 1.39
CA THR A 36 -6.01 -5.00 1.55
C THR A 36 -5.27 -5.47 0.30
N LEU A 37 -5.89 -5.35 -0.88
CA LEU A 37 -5.28 -5.70 -2.15
C LEU A 37 -4.02 -4.88 -2.46
N PHE A 38 -4.05 -3.57 -2.18
CA PHE A 38 -2.89 -2.70 -2.35
C PHE A 38 -1.73 -3.12 -1.45
N PHE A 39 -1.98 -3.38 -0.17
CA PHE A 39 -0.96 -3.79 0.79
C PHE A 39 -0.35 -5.14 0.44
N ARG A 40 -1.17 -6.14 0.09
CA ARG A 40 -0.70 -7.47 -0.33
C ARG A 40 0.24 -7.41 -1.54
N ARG A 41 0.01 -6.47 -2.47
CA ARG A 41 0.85 -6.31 -3.66
C ARG A 41 2.13 -5.53 -3.41
N ASN A 42 2.12 -4.59 -2.46
CA ASN A 42 3.19 -3.60 -2.34
C ASN A 42 4.04 -3.72 -1.09
N VAL A 43 3.59 -4.44 -0.07
CA VAL A 43 4.43 -4.77 1.09
C VAL A 43 5.17 -6.07 0.82
N VAL A 44 6.49 -6.02 0.88
CA VAL A 44 7.35 -7.17 0.61
C VAL A 44 8.30 -7.40 1.77
N VAL A 45 8.34 -8.63 2.27
CA VAL A 45 9.26 -9.05 3.33
C VAL A 45 10.34 -9.92 2.73
N ASP A 46 11.60 -9.47 2.82
CA ASP A 46 12.77 -10.29 2.49
C ASP A 46 13.42 -10.76 3.79
N SER A 47 13.06 -11.97 4.22
CA SER A 47 13.60 -12.57 5.45
C SER A 47 15.11 -12.83 5.36
N SER A 48 15.65 -13.08 4.16
CA SER A 48 17.08 -13.35 3.96
C SER A 48 17.92 -12.09 4.17
N LYS A 49 17.44 -10.95 3.66
CA LYS A 49 18.09 -9.64 3.80
C LYS A 49 17.59 -8.83 5.00
N LYS A 50 16.72 -9.42 5.83
CA LYS A 50 16.04 -8.75 6.95
C LYS A 50 15.50 -7.38 6.54
N THR A 51 14.78 -7.33 5.43
CA THR A 51 14.31 -6.07 4.84
C THR A 51 12.81 -6.09 4.68
N LEU A 52 12.14 -5.06 5.19
CA LEU A 52 10.73 -4.78 4.93
C LEU A 52 10.63 -3.66 3.88
N THR A 53 10.05 -3.96 2.74
CA THR A 53 9.83 -2.96 1.68
C THR A 53 8.39 -2.48 1.74
N LEU A 54 8.22 -1.16 1.85
CA LEU A 54 6.93 -0.48 1.92
C LEU A 54 6.62 0.30 0.63
N PRO A 55 5.34 0.60 0.34
CA PRO A 55 4.95 1.47 -0.76
C PRO A 55 5.67 2.82 -0.72
N LYS A 56 6.09 3.33 -1.89
CA LYS A 56 6.81 4.62 -1.98
C LYS A 56 6.06 5.79 -1.35
N VAL A 57 4.73 5.82 -1.47
CA VAL A 57 3.88 6.87 -0.88
C VAL A 57 4.05 6.98 0.65
N PHE A 58 4.42 5.89 1.33
CA PHE A 58 4.66 5.90 2.77
C PHE A 58 5.93 6.62 3.17
N GLU A 59 6.88 6.80 2.26
CA GLU A 59 8.06 7.63 2.53
C GLU A 59 7.68 9.10 2.70
N VAL A 60 6.71 9.59 1.94
CA VAL A 60 6.19 10.96 2.10
C VAL A 60 5.41 11.05 3.41
N TYR A 61 4.48 10.11 3.62
CA TYR A 61 3.63 10.11 4.81
C TYR A 61 4.43 10.03 6.12
N ARG A 62 5.52 9.23 6.17
CA ARG A 62 6.37 9.16 7.37
C ARG A 62 7.05 10.50 7.69
N ASN A 63 7.41 11.27 6.66
CA ASN A 63 8.10 12.54 6.85
C ASN A 63 7.12 13.59 7.34
N ASP A 64 5.91 13.58 6.80
CA ASP A 64 4.86 14.56 7.13
C ASP A 64 4.21 14.29 8.50
N PHE A 65 3.98 13.02 8.85
CA PHE A 65 3.17 12.63 10.01
C PHE A 65 3.89 11.73 11.02
N GLY A 66 4.99 11.08 10.62
CA GLY A 66 5.73 10.12 11.45
C GLY A 66 7.04 10.67 12.00
N SER A 67 7.32 11.96 11.88
CA SER A 67 8.60 12.58 12.29
C SER A 67 9.84 11.90 11.68
N GLY A 68 9.67 11.31 10.49
CA GLY A 68 10.73 10.55 9.80
C GLY A 68 10.95 9.12 10.30
N ASP A 69 10.24 8.67 11.34
CA ASP A 69 10.36 7.31 11.87
C ASP A 69 9.92 6.28 10.82
N PRO A 70 10.83 5.40 10.33
CA PRO A 70 10.48 4.39 9.36
C PRO A 70 9.51 3.32 9.91
N HIS A 71 9.42 3.13 11.23
CA HIS A 71 8.58 2.11 11.86
C HIS A 71 7.14 2.59 12.06
N PHE A 72 6.89 3.89 11.96
CA PHE A 72 5.60 4.54 12.24
C PHE A 72 4.41 3.87 11.54
N LEU A 73 4.59 3.42 10.30
CA LEU A 73 3.50 2.85 9.48
C LEU A 73 3.37 1.34 9.59
N VAL A 74 4.31 0.64 10.21
CA VAL A 74 4.30 -0.83 10.28
C VAL A 74 3.04 -1.39 10.96
N PRO A 75 2.59 -0.86 12.13
CA PRO A 75 1.36 -1.33 12.76
C PRO A 75 0.13 -1.15 11.86
N TYR A 76 0.09 -0.06 11.10
CA TYR A 76 -0.99 0.20 10.16
C TYR A 76 -0.99 -0.78 8.99
N CYS A 77 0.19 -1.21 8.50
CA CYS A 77 0.27 -2.23 7.45
C CYS A 77 -0.30 -3.58 7.91
N LEU A 78 0.00 -3.99 9.15
CA LEU A 78 -0.31 -5.33 9.64
C LEU A 78 -1.80 -5.69 9.55
N GLN A 79 -2.69 -4.73 9.81
CA GLN A 79 -4.14 -4.97 9.79
C GLN A 79 -4.70 -5.37 8.41
N TYR A 80 -3.93 -5.14 7.33
CA TYR A 80 -4.34 -5.41 5.95
C TYR A 80 -3.55 -6.55 5.28
N LEU A 81 -2.64 -7.18 6.01
CA LEU A 81 -1.80 -8.27 5.49
C LEU A 81 -2.37 -9.63 5.89
N GLU A 82 -2.00 -10.67 5.14
CA GLU A 82 -2.35 -12.04 5.48
C GLU A 82 -1.57 -12.51 6.70
N GLU A 83 -2.14 -13.44 7.49
CA GLU A 83 -1.58 -13.91 8.77
C GLU A 83 -0.13 -14.42 8.63
N GLU A 84 0.19 -15.09 7.52
CA GLU A 84 1.56 -15.53 7.22
C GLU A 84 2.53 -14.35 7.11
N THR A 85 2.15 -13.31 6.34
CA THR A 85 3.00 -12.11 6.18
C THR A 85 3.10 -11.33 7.49
N GLN A 86 2.00 -11.21 8.24
CA GLN A 86 2.01 -10.60 9.57
C GLN A 86 2.99 -11.33 10.50
N SER A 87 2.95 -12.66 10.52
CA SER A 87 3.84 -13.50 11.34
C SER A 87 5.30 -13.31 10.96
N LEU A 88 5.62 -13.22 9.66
CA LEU A 88 6.96 -12.93 9.18
C LEU A 88 7.47 -11.55 9.64
N ILE A 89 6.63 -10.52 9.55
CA ILE A 89 6.96 -9.16 10.01
C ILE A 89 7.15 -9.14 11.53
N MET A 90 6.26 -9.77 12.29
CA MET A 90 6.35 -9.85 13.75
C MET A 90 7.60 -10.62 14.19
N LYS A 91 7.98 -11.68 13.47
CA LYS A 91 9.23 -12.40 13.69
C LYS A 91 10.44 -11.51 13.40
N LEU A 92 10.40 -10.73 12.32
CA LEU A 92 11.45 -9.77 11.98
C LEU A 92 11.64 -8.72 13.08
N ILE A 93 10.54 -8.17 13.61
CA ILE A 93 10.53 -7.16 14.68
C ILE A 93 11.03 -7.74 16.01
N SER A 94 10.55 -8.92 16.39
CA SER A 94 10.83 -9.53 17.69
C SER A 94 12.23 -10.14 17.81
N THR A 95 12.76 -10.69 16.72
CA THR A 95 14.06 -11.40 16.73
C THR A 95 15.24 -10.42 16.61
N ASP A 96 15.03 -9.25 16.00
CA ASP A 96 16.13 -8.38 15.57
C ASP A 96 15.69 -6.91 15.52
N SER A 97 15.08 -6.41 16.60
CA SER A 97 14.51 -5.05 16.69
C SER A 97 15.48 -3.91 16.32
N LEU A 98 16.78 -4.18 16.23
CA LEU A 98 17.83 -3.23 15.84
C LEU A 98 18.52 -3.53 14.48
N ASN A 99 18.20 -4.64 13.79
CA ASN A 99 18.98 -5.13 12.64
C ASN A 99 18.17 -5.35 11.35
N TYR A 100 16.88 -5.03 11.32
CA TYR A 100 16.13 -5.04 10.07
C TYR A 100 16.05 -3.64 9.47
N SER A 101 16.06 -3.56 8.13
CA SER A 101 15.93 -2.29 7.42
C SER A 101 14.55 -2.14 6.80
N ILE A 102 13.99 -0.93 6.89
CA ILE A 102 12.79 -0.56 6.14
C ILE A 102 13.24 0.19 4.89
N LYS A 103 12.80 -0.29 3.74
CA LYS A 103 13.04 0.34 2.44
C LYS A 103 11.71 0.73 1.82
N TYR A 104 11.78 1.66 0.88
CA TYR A 104 10.62 2.07 0.10
C TYR A 104 10.82 1.62 -1.34
N GLN A 105 9.75 1.17 -1.99
CA GLN A 105 9.77 0.87 -3.41
C GLN A 105 10.29 2.08 -4.21
N SER A 106 11.01 1.84 -5.30
CA SER A 106 11.31 2.90 -6.26
C SER A 106 10.03 3.39 -6.92
N TYR A 107 9.99 4.66 -7.34
CA TYR A 107 8.87 5.15 -8.16
C TYR A 107 8.71 4.27 -9.39
N CYS A 108 7.49 3.82 -9.65
CA CYS A 108 7.12 3.29 -10.96
C CYS A 108 6.97 4.48 -11.93
N ASP A 109 8.05 5.16 -12.27
CA ASP A 109 8.08 6.18 -13.33
C ASP A 109 7.92 5.57 -14.74
N HIS A 110 7.58 4.27 -14.83
CA HIS A 110 7.28 3.60 -16.09
C HIS A 110 5.98 4.07 -16.74
N TYR A 111 5.12 4.84 -16.06
CA TYR A 111 3.91 5.39 -16.68
C TYR A 111 4.23 6.20 -17.94
N TYR A 112 5.26 7.05 -17.91
CA TYR A 112 5.67 7.83 -19.09
C TYR A 112 6.34 6.98 -20.18
N SER A 113 6.90 5.82 -19.83
CA SER A 113 7.50 4.91 -20.83
C SER A 113 6.46 4.22 -21.72
N HIS A 114 5.20 4.13 -21.25
CA HIS A 114 4.07 3.59 -22.01
C HIS A 114 3.23 4.66 -22.73
N LEU A 115 3.48 5.95 -22.46
CA LEU A 115 2.81 7.08 -23.12
C LEU A 115 3.49 7.52 -24.43
N LYS A 116 4.41 6.72 -24.99
CA LYS A 116 4.95 7.01 -26.32
C LYS A 116 3.79 6.98 -27.33
N LEU A 117 3.38 8.16 -27.77
CA LEU A 117 2.54 8.33 -28.94
C LEU A 117 3.20 7.55 -30.07
N SER A 118 2.46 6.62 -30.64
CA SER A 118 2.87 5.93 -31.86
C SER A 118 2.77 6.98 -32.98
N ASP A 119 3.91 7.38 -33.53
CA ASP A 119 3.97 8.22 -34.74
C ASP A 119 3.33 7.50 -35.95
#